data_AF-A0A329WMA9-F1
#
_entry.id   AF-A0A329WMA9-F1
#
_cell.length_a   1.000
_cell.length_b   1.000
_cell.length_c   1.000
_cell.angle_alpha   90.00
_cell.angle_beta   90.00
_cell.angle_gamma   90.00
#
_symmetry.space_group_name_H-M   'P 1'
#
loop_
_entity.id
_entity.type
_entity.pdbx_description
1 polymer ?
#
loop_
_entity_poly.entity_id
_entity_poly.type
_entity_poly.pdbx_seq_one_letter_code
_entity_poly.pdbx_strand_id
1 'polypeptide(L)'
;MNMLDLIMTICLFLSLLFLIISIAIYKINQKKMDKIIELYIEEGLYLPTGIMIQRFGRMRDQIHVVLFFYRLLTGKKMKINQPDSKYMHQESYNFIQNLPSSLTNWMKTCIITTYIGAAFSLISTIIILIQKDY
;
A
#
# COMPACT_ATOMS: atom_id res chain seq x y z
N MET A 1 24.60 4.77 25.86
CA MET A 1 23.34 4.39 25.19
C MET A 1 22.94 3.04 25.75
N ASN A 2 21.76 2.91 26.36
CA ASN A 2 21.27 1.62 26.83
C ASN A 2 21.06 0.69 25.62
N MET A 3 21.08 -0.63 25.83
CA MET A 3 20.77 -1.61 24.79
C MET A 3 19.41 -1.32 24.13
N LEU A 4 18.41 -0.91 24.91
CA LEU A 4 17.10 -0.50 24.37
C LEU A 4 17.18 0.74 23.47
N ASP A 5 17.97 1.75 23.86
CA ASP A 5 18.17 2.95 23.04
C ASP A 5 18.88 2.62 21.72
N LEU A 6 19.85 1.69 21.75
CA LEU A 6 20.54 1.19 20.57
C LEU A 6 19.56 0.49 19.63
N ILE A 7 18.74 -0.44 20.15
CA ILE A 7 17.74 -1.17 19.37
C ILE A 7 16.73 -0.18 18.77
N MET A 8 16.20 0.74 19.56
CA MET A 8 15.27 1.78 19.09
C MET A 8 15.88 2.58 17.94
N THR A 9 17.13 3.02 18.08
CA THR A 9 17.85 3.81 17.06
C THR A 9 18.00 3.02 15.77
N ILE A 10 18.40 1.74 15.85
CA ILE A 10 18.52 0.85 14.68
C ILE A 10 17.16 0.67 14.01
N CYS A 11 16.10 0.41 14.78
CA CYS A 11 14.75 0.25 14.24
C CYS A 11 14.25 1.53 13.56
N LEU A 12 14.48 2.72 14.13
CA LEU A 12 14.12 3.99 13.48
C LEU A 12 14.89 4.20 12.17
N PHE A 13 16.19 3.92 12.17
CA PHE A 13 17.01 4.00 10.96
C PHE A 13 16.50 3.05 9.86
N LEU A 14 16.24 1.78 10.20
CA LEU A 14 15.69 0.80 9.26
C LEU A 14 14.31 1.22 8.76
N SER A 15 13.43 1.71 9.64
CA SER A 15 12.12 2.23 9.26
C SER A 15 12.22 3.33 8.20
N LEU A 16 13.11 4.31 8.39
CA LEU A 16 13.33 5.40 7.43
C LEU A 16 13.92 4.88 6.12
N LEU A 17 14.87 3.95 6.17
CA LEU A 17 15.44 3.32 4.99
C LEU A 17 14.38 2.61 4.16
N PHE A 18 13.56 1.76 4.79
CA PHE A 18 12.46 1.05 4.12
C PHE A 18 11.39 2.00 3.58
N LEU A 19 11.11 3.11 4.28
CA LEU A 19 10.20 4.15 3.79
C LEU A 19 10.72 4.76 2.49
N ILE A 20 11.99 5.17 2.44
CA ILE A 20 12.62 5.74 1.24
C ILE A 20 12.61 4.73 0.09
N ILE A 21 12.96 3.47 0.36
CA ILE A 21 12.93 2.40 -0.65
C ILE A 21 11.50 2.19 -1.18
N SER A 22 10.48 2.18 -0.32
CA SER A 22 9.10 2.01 -0.75
C SER A 22 8.64 3.17 -1.66
N ILE A 23 8.95 4.41 -1.27
CA ILE A 23 8.68 5.60 -2.09
C ILE A 23 9.39 5.50 -3.44
N ALA A 24 10.65 5.05 -3.46
CA ALA A 24 11.40 4.87 -4.70
C ALA A 24 10.77 3.79 -5.61
N ILE A 25 10.39 2.63 -5.06
CA ILE A 25 9.70 1.57 -5.80
C ILE A 25 8.41 2.11 -6.43
N TYR A 26 7.61 2.83 -5.66
CA TYR A 26 6.38 3.45 -6.16
C TYR A 26 6.68 4.44 -7.29
N LYS A 27 7.65 5.34 -7.09
CA LYS A 27 8.02 6.38 -8.06
C LYS A 27 8.47 5.80 -9.39
N ILE A 28 9.29 4.75 -9.36
CA ILE A 28 9.77 4.04 -10.57
C ILE A 28 8.60 3.40 -11.32
N ASN A 29 7.62 2.87 -10.59
CA ASN A 29 6.46 2.18 -11.18
C ASN A 29 5.22 3.06 -11.34
N GLN A 30 5.34 4.38 -11.14
CA GLN A 30 4.21 5.31 -11.14
C GLN A 30 3.43 5.23 -12.47
N LYS A 31 4.13 5.21 -13.61
CA LYS A 31 3.51 5.05 -14.94
C LYS A 31 2.70 3.74 -15.10
N LYS A 32 3.12 2.67 -14.43
CA LYS A 32 2.40 1.39 -14.43
C LYS A 32 1.11 1.51 -13.62
N MET A 33 1.18 2.13 -12.45
CA MET A 33 0.01 2.42 -11.62
C MET A 33 -0.98 3.29 -12.39
N ASP A 34 -0.50 4.35 -13.05
CA ASP A 34 -1.35 5.25 -13.82
C ASP A 34 -2.13 4.52 -14.92
N LYS A 35 -1.42 3.65 -15.68
CA LYS A 35 -2.00 2.79 -16.71
C LYS A 35 -3.03 1.80 -16.16
N ILE A 36 -2.76 1.16 -15.02
CA ILE A 36 -3.72 0.21 -14.40
C ILE A 36 -5.05 0.92 -14.13
N ILE A 37 -4.98 2.13 -13.57
CA ILE A 37 -6.20 2.84 -13.17
C ILE A 37 -6.93 3.43 -14.37
N GLU A 38 -6.21 3.91 -15.38
CA GLU A 38 -6.81 4.35 -16.65
C GLU A 38 -7.64 3.23 -17.27
N LEU A 39 -7.03 2.06 -17.48
CA LEU A 39 -7.72 0.87 -17.97
C LEU A 39 -8.90 0.46 -17.06
N TYR A 40 -8.74 0.53 -15.74
CA TYR A 40 -9.81 0.19 -14.79
C TYR A 40 -11.03 1.12 -14.91
N ILE A 41 -10.79 2.41 -15.15
CA ILE A 41 -11.85 3.41 -15.35
C ILE A 41 -12.49 3.25 -16.73
N GLU A 42 -11.71 2.96 -17.76
CA GLU A 42 -12.22 2.71 -19.12
C GLU A 42 -13.17 1.51 -19.17
N GLU A 43 -12.90 0.47 -18.40
CA GLU A 43 -13.79 -0.69 -18.21
C GLU A 43 -15.06 -0.36 -17.39
N GLY A 44 -15.22 0.88 -16.92
CA GLY A 44 -16.37 1.32 -16.14
C GLY A 44 -16.44 0.72 -14.73
N LEU A 45 -15.33 0.18 -14.21
CA LEU A 45 -15.29 -0.53 -12.94
C LEU A 45 -15.34 0.44 -11.75
N TYR A 46 -16.01 0.01 -10.68
CA TYR A 46 -16.20 0.83 -9.49
C TYR A 46 -14.89 1.11 -8.74
N LEU A 47 -14.50 2.41 -8.68
CA LEU A 47 -13.40 2.86 -7.84
C LEU A 47 -13.92 3.54 -6.55
N PRO A 48 -13.54 3.07 -5.34
CA PRO A 48 -13.96 3.72 -4.11
C PRO A 48 -13.54 5.19 -4.03
N THR A 49 -14.41 6.04 -3.47
CA THR A 49 -14.21 7.50 -3.38
C THR A 49 -12.88 7.87 -2.72
N GLY A 50 -12.46 7.16 -1.66
CA GLY A 50 -11.17 7.40 -1.01
C GLY A 50 -9.97 7.17 -1.92
N ILE A 51 -10.08 6.21 -2.86
CA ILE A 51 -9.04 5.90 -3.85
C ILE A 51 -9.03 6.96 -4.96
N MET A 52 -10.22 7.37 -5.41
CA MET A 52 -10.38 8.51 -6.34
C MET A 52 -9.75 9.78 -5.76
N ILE A 53 -10.05 10.13 -4.50
CA ILE A 53 -9.51 11.33 -3.84
C ILE A 53 -7.99 11.26 -3.71
N GLN A 54 -7.41 10.12 -3.35
CA GLN A 54 -5.95 10.01 -3.26
C GLN A 54 -5.25 10.20 -4.61
N ARG A 55 -5.82 9.65 -5.69
CA ARG A 55 -5.30 9.81 -7.05
C ARG A 55 -5.44 11.24 -7.55
N PHE A 56 -6.65 11.81 -7.50
CA PHE A 56 -6.95 13.12 -8.10
C PHE A 56 -6.61 14.30 -7.18
N GLY A 57 -6.52 14.07 -5.87
CA GLY A 57 -6.11 15.05 -4.87
C GLY A 57 -4.60 15.29 -4.79
N ARG A 58 -3.80 14.72 -5.70
CA ARG A 58 -2.33 14.86 -5.74
C ARG A 58 -1.63 14.46 -4.43
N MET A 59 -2.19 13.51 -3.69
CA MET A 59 -1.53 13.01 -2.48
C MET A 59 -0.21 12.32 -2.87
N ARG A 60 0.89 12.70 -2.20
CA ARG A 60 2.24 12.17 -2.50
C ARG A 60 2.37 10.69 -2.18
N ASP A 61 1.58 10.21 -1.23
CA ASP A 61 1.55 8.80 -0.84
C ASP A 61 0.26 8.16 -1.35
N GLN A 62 0.41 7.28 -2.33
CA GLN A 62 -0.69 6.51 -2.91
C GLN A 62 -0.64 5.04 -2.48
N ILE A 63 -0.02 4.73 -1.34
CA ILE A 63 0.09 3.35 -0.84
C ILE A 63 -1.29 2.68 -0.70
N HIS A 64 -2.34 3.42 -0.35
CA HIS A 64 -3.68 2.82 -0.27
C HIS A 64 -4.25 2.48 -1.65
N VAL A 65 -3.86 3.22 -2.69
CA VAL A 65 -4.18 2.89 -4.08
C VAL A 65 -3.49 1.59 -4.47
N VAL A 66 -2.18 1.47 -4.21
CA VAL A 66 -1.42 0.23 -4.46
C VAL A 66 -2.03 -0.95 -3.69
N LEU A 67 -2.37 -0.73 -2.42
CA LEU A 67 -2.97 -1.74 -1.56
C LEU A 67 -4.35 -2.19 -2.07
N PHE A 68 -5.16 -1.26 -2.57
CA PHE A 68 -6.47 -1.58 -3.16
C PHE A 68 -6.32 -2.54 -4.35
N PHE A 69 -5.48 -2.19 -5.32
CA PHE A 69 -5.24 -3.03 -6.50
C PHE A 69 -4.54 -4.34 -6.15
N TYR A 70 -3.62 -4.34 -5.19
CA TYR A 70 -3.01 -5.58 -4.71
C TYR A 70 -4.00 -6.52 -4.02
N ARG A 71 -4.99 -5.98 -3.30
CA ARG A 71 -6.08 -6.79 -2.69
C ARG A 71 -6.98 -7.41 -3.75
N LEU A 72 -7.29 -6.68 -4.83
CA LEU A 72 -7.97 -7.25 -5.99
C LEU A 72 -7.11 -8.36 -6.63
N LEU A 73 -5.82 -8.10 -6.86
CA LEU A 73 -4.91 -9.07 -7.47
C LEU A 73 -4.84 -10.38 -6.68
N THR A 74 -4.85 -10.29 -5.34
CA THR A 74 -4.79 -11.45 -4.44
C THR A 74 -6.16 -12.08 -4.14
N GLY A 75 -7.25 -11.60 -4.75
CA GLY A 75 -8.59 -12.14 -4.51
C GLY A 75 -9.14 -11.85 -3.12
N LYS A 76 -8.58 -10.88 -2.38
CA LYS A 76 -9.02 -10.57 -1.02
C LYS A 76 -10.41 -9.96 -1.07
N LYS A 77 -11.38 -10.60 -0.39
CA LYS A 77 -12.76 -10.10 -0.31
C LYS A 77 -12.80 -8.71 0.33
N MET A 78 -13.27 -7.72 -0.42
CA MET A 78 -13.39 -6.34 0.04
C MET A 78 -14.85 -5.95 0.18
N LYS A 79 -15.22 -5.38 1.33
CA LYS A 79 -16.53 -4.77 1.52
C LYS A 79 -16.55 -3.43 0.79
N ILE A 80 -17.65 -3.17 0.10
CA ILE A 80 -17.96 -1.87 -0.49
C ILE A 80 -19.33 -1.44 0.00
N ASN A 81 -19.56 -0.14 0.04
CA ASN A 81 -20.86 0.43 0.40
C ASN A 81 -21.58 0.87 -0.88
N GLN A 82 -21.71 -0.02 -1.85
CA GLN A 82 -22.56 0.25 -3.01
C GLN A 82 -23.99 -0.29 -2.77
N PRO A 83 -25.02 0.38 -3.33
CA PRO A 83 -26.42 -0.04 -3.11
C PRO A 83 -26.74 -1.44 -3.65
N ASP A 84 -26.06 -1.85 -4.72
CA ASP A 84 -26.25 -3.09 -5.46
C ASP A 84 -25.46 -4.28 -4.89
N SER A 85 -24.36 -4.03 -4.18
CA SER A 85 -23.55 -5.08 -3.58
C SER A 85 -22.82 -4.67 -2.30
N LYS A 86 -22.82 -5.58 -1.33
CA LYS A 86 -22.03 -5.49 -0.09
C LYS A 86 -20.52 -5.70 -0.31
N TYR A 87 -20.16 -6.33 -1.42
CA TYR A 87 -18.78 -6.75 -1.72
C TYR A 87 -18.36 -6.32 -3.11
N MET A 88 -17.05 -6.16 -3.30
CA MET A 88 -16.51 -5.82 -4.60
C MET A 88 -16.93 -6.82 -5.69
N HIS A 89 -17.34 -6.30 -6.84
CA HIS A 89 -17.77 -7.08 -7.99
C HIS A 89 -16.65 -7.96 -8.54
N GLN A 90 -16.98 -9.18 -8.96
CA GLN A 90 -16.00 -10.17 -9.45
C GLN A 90 -15.21 -9.65 -10.66
N GLU A 91 -15.83 -8.83 -11.50
CA GLU A 91 -15.21 -8.17 -12.67
C GLU A 91 -13.96 -7.37 -12.28
N SER A 92 -13.98 -6.70 -11.12
CA SER A 92 -12.82 -5.95 -10.63
C SER A 92 -11.63 -6.85 -10.28
N TYR A 93 -11.90 -8.06 -9.79
CA TYR A 93 -10.87 -9.06 -9.51
C TYR A 93 -10.33 -9.65 -10.81
N ASN A 94 -11.23 -10.07 -11.70
CA ASN A 94 -10.90 -10.67 -12.98
C ASN A 94 -10.03 -9.72 -13.83
N PHE A 95 -10.40 -8.43 -13.88
CA PHE A 95 -9.66 -7.40 -14.59
C PHE A 95 -8.18 -7.40 -14.20
N ILE A 96 -7.88 -7.24 -12.91
CA ILE A 96 -6.48 -7.09 -12.48
C ILE A 96 -5.69 -8.39 -12.54
N GLN A 97 -6.36 -9.53 -12.36
CA GLN A 97 -5.73 -10.85 -12.44
C GLN A 97 -5.36 -11.21 -13.88
N ASN A 98 -6.07 -10.66 -14.86
CA ASN A 98 -5.77 -10.83 -16.29
C ASN A 98 -4.69 -9.87 -16.82
N LEU A 99 -4.27 -8.86 -16.03
CA LEU A 99 -3.19 -7.96 -16.44
C LEU A 99 -1.83 -8.67 -16.43
N PRO A 100 -0.91 -8.30 -17.34
CA PRO A 100 0.41 -8.93 -17.41
C PRO A 100 1.19 -8.69 -16.10
N SER A 101 1.88 -9.74 -15.64
CA SER A 101 2.66 -9.71 -14.39
C SER A 101 3.74 -8.62 -14.36
N SER A 102 4.26 -8.23 -15.53
CA SER A 102 5.18 -7.09 -15.68
C SER A 102 4.59 -5.75 -15.22
N LEU A 103 3.26 -5.62 -15.27
CA LEU A 103 2.50 -4.46 -14.83
C LEU A 103 2.13 -4.53 -13.35
N THR A 104 2.03 -5.72 -12.75
CA THR A 104 1.43 -5.91 -11.41
C THR A 104 2.41 -6.38 -10.32
N ASN A 105 3.47 -7.11 -10.66
CA ASN A 105 4.36 -7.74 -9.66
C ASN A 105 5.02 -6.74 -8.69
N TRP A 106 5.30 -5.52 -9.14
CA TRP A 106 5.92 -4.48 -8.31
C TRP A 106 5.06 -4.09 -7.10
N MET A 107 3.72 -4.22 -7.19
CA MET A 107 2.81 -3.86 -6.09
C MET A 107 3.08 -4.71 -4.85
N LYS A 108 3.35 -6.01 -5.03
CA LYS A 108 3.71 -6.92 -3.94
C LYS A 108 4.98 -6.44 -3.24
N THR A 109 6.01 -6.13 -4.02
CA THR A 109 7.29 -5.64 -3.48
C THR A 109 7.10 -4.33 -2.72
N CYS A 110 6.36 -3.38 -3.29
CA CYS A 110 6.06 -2.09 -2.66
C CYS A 110 5.36 -2.26 -1.29
N ILE A 111 4.33 -3.13 -1.22
CA ILE A 111 3.58 -3.37 0.02
C ILE A 111 4.43 -4.07 1.08
N ILE A 112 5.18 -5.11 0.69
CA ILE A 112 6.06 -5.82 1.63
C ILE A 112 7.10 -4.87 2.21
N THR A 113 7.79 -4.10 1.36
CA THR A 113 8.78 -3.09 1.79
C THR A 113 8.15 -2.08 2.75
N THR A 114 6.94 -1.59 2.45
CA THR A 114 6.22 -0.67 3.34
C THR A 114 5.92 -1.29 4.70
N TYR A 115 5.42 -2.53 4.73
CA TYR A 115 5.07 -3.20 5.97
C TYR A 115 6.28 -3.56 6.83
N ILE A 116 7.42 -3.89 6.22
CA ILE A 116 8.67 -4.08 6.96
C ILE A 116 9.08 -2.76 7.63
N GLY A 117 9.06 -1.64 6.90
CA GLY A 117 9.34 -0.32 7.48
C GLY A 117 8.38 0.04 8.63
N ALA A 118 7.08 -0.17 8.42
CA ALA A 118 6.06 0.06 9.45
C ALA A 118 6.26 -0.82 10.69
N ALA A 119 6.66 -2.09 10.52
CA ALA A 119 6.95 -2.98 11.64
C ALA A 119 8.13 -2.46 12.49
N PHE A 120 9.20 -1.97 11.86
CA PHE A 120 10.30 -1.33 12.59
C PHE A 120 9.87 -0.08 13.33
N SER A 121 9.03 0.76 12.72
CA SER A 121 8.45 1.95 13.37
C SER A 121 7.60 1.57 14.60
N LEU A 122 6.79 0.52 14.51
CA LEU A 122 5.98 0.02 15.62
C LEU A 122 6.85 -0.50 16.76
N ILE A 123 7.90 -1.27 16.46
CA ILE A 123 8.86 -1.75 17.48
C ILE A 123 9.50 -0.57 18.22
N SER A 124 9.99 0.45 17.49
CA SER A 124 10.53 1.66 18.11
C SER A 124 9.51 2.36 19.02
N THR A 125 8.26 2.45 18.57
CA THR A 125 7.17 3.07 19.36
C THR A 125 6.90 2.30 20.64
N ILE A 126 6.87 0.96 20.58
CA ILE A 126 6.67 0.10 21.76
C ILE A 126 7.80 0.30 22.76
N ILE A 127 9.06 0.38 22.32
CA ILE A 127 10.20 0.63 23.21
C ILE A 127 10.07 1.99 23.90
N ILE A 128 9.73 3.05 23.15
CA ILE A 128 9.51 4.40 23.71
C ILE A 128 8.44 4.39 24.79
N LEU A 129 7.33 3.68 24.54
CA LEU A 129 6.24 3.58 25.52
C LEU A 129 6.70 2.83 26.78
N ILE A 130 7.41 1.71 26.63
CA ILE A 130 7.95 0.96 27.78
C ILE A 130 8.91 1.83 28.60
N GLN A 131 9.83 2.56 27.96
CA GLN A 131 10.77 3.45 28.66
C GLN A 131 10.12 4.67 29.31
N LYS A 132 8.90 5.03 28.90
CA LYS A 132 8.15 6.13 29.51
C LYS A 132 7.46 5.69 30.80
N ASP A 133 7.04 4.43 30.87
CA ASP A 133 6.23 3.88 31.96
C ASP A 133 7.07 3.16 33.05
N TYR A 134 8.39 2.99 32.83
CA TYR A 134 9.36 2.37 33.76
C TYR A 134 10.63 3.22 33.88
#